data_AF-A0A7L1D0H8-F1
#
_entry.id   AF-A0A7L1D0H8-F1
#
_cell.length_a   1.000
_cell.length_b   1.000
_cell.length_c   1.000
_cell.angle_alpha   90.00
_cell.angle_beta   90.00
_cell.angle_gamma   90.00
#
_symmetry.space_group_name_H-M   'P 1'
#
loop_
_entity.id
_entity.type
_entity.pdbx_description
1 polymer ?
#
loop_
_entity_poly.entity_id
_entity_poly.type
_entity_poly.pdbx_seq_one_letter_code
_entity_poly.pdbx_strand_id
1 'polypeptide(L)'
;PNRVLLGCFLLHYAHRALIFPLLIREGKPTPFFTFVLALLFCVFNGYLQGRSLSNYAIYSPDWLEGLCFITGFIGWLIGMAINIHSDHILRNLRKPGETGYKIPRGGMFEYVSGANFFGEILEWFGFALACCTLESLAFALCTLFILSSRAKQHHQWYLEKFEDYPKDRKIVIPFLY
;
A
#
# COMPACT_ATOMS: atom_id res chain seq x y z
N PRO A 1 17.94 -5.78 14.59
CA PRO A 1 16.73 -6.15 13.81
C PRO A 1 15.50 -5.28 14.10
N ASN A 2 15.00 -5.27 15.34
CA ASN A 2 13.75 -4.60 15.73
C ASN A 2 13.69 -3.11 15.35
N ARG A 3 14.77 -2.37 15.60
CA ARG A 3 14.86 -0.94 15.27
C ARG A 3 14.76 -0.67 13.77
N VAL A 4 15.32 -1.55 12.94
CA VAL A 4 15.26 -1.44 11.48
C VAL A 4 13.81 -1.67 11.01
N LEU A 5 13.17 -2.73 11.49
CA LEU A 5 11.77 -3.04 11.16
C LEU A 5 10.81 -1.93 11.62
N LEU A 6 10.97 -1.43 12.84
CA LEU A 6 10.23 -0.24 13.31
C LEU A 6 10.49 0.98 12.44
N GLY A 7 11.74 1.17 12.01
CA GLY A 7 12.11 2.22 11.06
C GLY A 7 11.35 2.11 9.73
N CYS A 8 11.26 0.92 9.14
CA CYS A 8 10.47 0.68 7.92
C CYS A 8 9.00 1.07 8.11
N PHE A 9 8.38 0.61 9.20
CA PHE A 9 6.99 0.93 9.52
C PHE A 9 6.78 2.44 9.66
N LEU A 10 7.64 3.11 10.43
CA LEU A 10 7.56 4.56 10.63
C LEU A 10 7.83 5.34 9.34
N LEU A 11 8.74 4.87 8.49
CA LEU A 11 9.07 5.52 7.21
C LEU A 11 7.87 5.49 6.25
N HIS A 12 7.18 4.35 6.14
CA HIS A 12 5.93 4.25 5.39
C HIS A 12 4.92 5.28 5.89
N TYR A 13 4.64 5.29 7.20
CA TYR A 13 3.61 6.17 7.77
C TYR A 13 4.02 7.65 7.76
N ALA A 14 5.31 7.97 7.86
CA ALA A 14 5.81 9.33 7.67
C ALA A 14 5.51 9.83 6.26
N HIS A 15 5.78 9.00 5.24
CA HIS A 15 5.38 9.33 3.87
C HIS A 15 3.85 9.44 3.75
N ARG A 16 3.09 8.47 4.25
CA ARG A 16 1.63 8.40 4.08
C ARG A 16 0.85 9.48 4.83
N ALA A 17 1.31 9.89 6.00
CA ALA A 17 0.61 10.86 6.85
C ALA A 17 1.10 12.29 6.65
N LEU A 18 2.39 12.49 6.33
CA LEU A 18 2.97 13.84 6.24
C LEU A 18 3.21 14.27 4.79
N ILE A 19 3.73 13.39 3.94
CA ILE A 19 4.13 13.77 2.58
C ILE A 19 2.97 13.62 1.59
N PHE A 20 2.34 12.45 1.57
CA PHE A 20 1.28 12.13 0.62
C PHE A 20 0.10 13.13 0.67
N PRO A 21 -0.46 13.48 1.86
CA PRO A 21 -1.62 14.38 1.92
C PRO A 21 -1.30 15.80 1.46
N LEU A 22 -0.09 16.30 1.74
CA LEU A 22 0.37 17.62 1.29
C LEU A 22 0.51 17.71 -0.25
N LEU A 23 0.56 16.57 -0.94
CA LEU A 23 0.69 16.49 -2.39
C LEU A 23 -0.63 16.20 -3.11
N ILE A 24 -1.73 15.98 -2.39
CA ILE A 24 -3.06 15.76 -2.99
C ILE A 24 -3.57 17.09 -3.54
N ARG A 25 -3.85 17.12 -4.84
CA ARG A 25 -4.31 18.34 -5.52
C ARG A 25 -5.82 18.58 -5.38
N GLU A 26 -6.62 17.53 -5.50
CA GLU A 26 -8.08 17.60 -5.42
C GLU A 26 -8.65 16.25 -4.96
N GLY A 27 -9.59 16.28 -4.01
CA GLY A 27 -10.27 15.09 -3.50
C GLY A 27 -11.70 15.40 -3.09
N LYS A 28 -12.55 14.37 -3.12
CA LYS A 28 -13.88 14.45 -2.50
C LYS A 28 -13.72 14.42 -0.98
N PRO A 29 -14.56 15.16 -0.21
CA PRO A 29 -14.53 15.08 1.24
C PRO A 29 -14.74 13.64 1.69
N THR A 30 -13.95 13.22 2.68
CA THR A 30 -14.06 11.87 3.24
C THR A 30 -15.20 11.82 4.25
N PRO A 31 -16.12 10.83 4.18
CA PRO A 31 -17.17 10.67 5.19
C PRO A 31 -16.59 10.50 6.60
N PHE A 32 -17.19 11.18 7.59
CA PHE A 32 -16.70 11.19 8.97
C PHE A 32 -16.58 9.79 9.58
N PHE A 33 -17.56 8.91 9.36
CA PHE A 33 -17.52 7.54 9.87
C PHE A 33 -16.34 6.74 9.30
N THR A 34 -16.07 6.87 8.01
CA THR A 34 -14.90 6.24 7.36
C THR A 34 -13.59 6.74 7.95
N PHE A 35 -13.50 8.04 8.25
CA PHE A 35 -12.35 8.63 8.92
C PHE A 35 -12.14 8.03 10.33
N VAL A 36 -13.19 7.95 11.15
CA VAL A 36 -13.09 7.40 12.51
C VAL A 36 -12.66 5.93 12.48
N LEU A 37 -13.21 5.12 11.57
CA LEU A 37 -12.79 3.72 11.41
C LEU A 37 -11.31 3.60 11.01
N ALA A 38 -10.85 4.44 10.07
CA ALA A 38 -9.44 4.46 9.67
C ALA A 38 -8.53 4.90 10.82
N LEU A 39 -8.94 5.90 11.62
CA LEU A 39 -8.19 6.35 12.78
C LEU A 39 -8.05 5.23 13.82
N LEU A 40 -9.16 4.57 14.19
CA LEU A 40 -9.15 3.46 15.14
C LEU A 40 -8.26 2.32 14.64
N PHE A 41 -8.41 1.95 13.37
CA PHE A 41 -7.56 0.94 12.75
C PHE A 41 -6.08 1.29 12.87
N CYS A 42 -5.69 2.52 12.50
CA CYS A 42 -4.29 2.96 12.59
C CYS A 42 -3.76 2.98 14.03
N VAL A 43 -4.58 3.38 15.01
CA VAL A 43 -4.20 3.36 16.43
C VAL A 43 -3.95 1.93 16.90
N PHE A 44 -4.89 1.00 16.65
CA PHE A 44 -4.73 -0.39 17.07
C PHE A 44 -3.60 -1.10 16.33
N ASN A 45 -3.53 -0.96 15.01
CA ASN A 45 -2.46 -1.54 14.20
C ASN A 45 -1.09 -0.99 14.62
N GLY A 46 -0.96 0.33 14.76
CA GLY A 46 0.27 0.96 15.22
C GLY A 46 0.70 0.48 16.60
N TYR A 47 -0.26 0.35 17.53
CA TYR A 47 0.02 -0.22 18.86
C TYR A 47 0.48 -1.67 18.79
N LEU A 48 -0.22 -2.54 18.03
CA LEU A 48 0.15 -3.96 17.91
C LEU A 48 1.54 -4.14 17.31
N GLN A 49 1.82 -3.45 16.20
CA GLN A 49 3.12 -3.52 15.52
C GLN A 49 4.23 -2.94 16.38
N GLY A 50 3.97 -1.79 17.01
CA GLY A 50 4.90 -1.15 17.92
C GLY A 50 5.22 -2.02 19.13
N ARG A 51 4.21 -2.59 19.79
CA ARG A 51 4.37 -3.43 21.00
C ARG A 51 5.04 -4.76 20.66
N SER A 52 4.62 -5.42 19.58
CA SER A 52 5.24 -6.66 19.08
C SER A 52 6.74 -6.46 18.87
N LEU A 53 7.13 -5.47 18.05
CA LEU A 53 8.53 -5.25 17.71
C LEU A 53 9.38 -4.66 18.85
N SER A 54 8.78 -3.97 19.83
CA SER A 54 9.56 -3.38 20.94
C SER A 54 9.69 -4.28 22.17
N ASN A 55 8.72 -5.17 22.43
CA ASN A 55 8.66 -5.91 23.69
C ASN A 55 8.56 -7.43 23.54
N TYR A 56 8.09 -7.96 22.42
CA TYR A 56 7.81 -9.40 22.28
C TYR A 56 8.65 -10.10 21.23
N ALA A 57 8.96 -9.45 20.11
CA ALA A 57 9.73 -10.04 19.04
C ALA A 57 11.22 -10.13 19.43
N ILE A 58 11.71 -11.35 19.61
CA ILE A 58 13.12 -11.64 19.90
C ILE A 58 13.73 -12.22 18.63
N TYR A 59 14.70 -11.51 18.07
CA TYR A 59 15.42 -11.93 16.86
C TYR A 59 16.84 -12.37 17.23
N SER A 60 17.36 -13.33 16.48
CA SER A 60 18.77 -13.70 16.57
C SER A 60 19.66 -12.54 16.09
N PRO A 61 20.92 -12.45 16.55
CA PRO A 61 21.83 -11.37 16.15
C PRO A 61 22.07 -11.29 14.63
N ASP A 62 22.07 -12.45 13.97
CA ASP A 62 22.25 -12.66 12.54
C ASP A 62 20.96 -12.52 11.71
N TRP A 63 19.82 -12.17 12.32
CA TRP A 63 18.53 -12.11 11.62
C TRP A 63 18.55 -11.22 10.37
N LEU A 64 19.32 -10.13 10.39
CA LEU A 64 19.45 -9.21 9.26
C LEU A 64 20.15 -9.83 8.04
N GLU A 65 20.94 -10.89 8.24
CA GLU A 65 21.61 -11.65 7.20
C GLU A 65 20.74 -12.83 6.71
N GLY A 66 19.68 -13.14 7.45
CA GLY A 66 18.75 -14.21 7.13
C GLY A 66 17.97 -13.95 5.84
N LEU A 67 17.75 -15.03 5.08
CA LEU A 67 17.03 -14.96 3.81
C LEU A 67 15.62 -14.36 3.95
N CYS A 68 14.89 -14.69 5.02
CA CYS A 68 13.57 -14.11 5.31
C CYS A 68 13.62 -12.59 5.46
N PHE A 69 14.59 -12.07 6.22
CA PHE A 69 14.74 -10.62 6.38
C PHE A 69 15.11 -9.95 5.07
N ILE A 70 16.11 -10.46 4.35
CA ILE A 70 16.59 -9.85 3.10
C ILE A 70 15.48 -9.83 2.05
N THR A 71 14.83 -10.97 1.82
CA THR A 71 13.74 -11.07 0.83
C THR A 71 12.54 -10.22 1.24
N GLY A 72 12.16 -10.23 2.51
CA GLY A 72 11.08 -9.41 3.04
C GLY A 72 11.38 -7.91 2.92
N PHE A 73 12.59 -7.48 3.25
CA PHE A 73 13.01 -6.09 3.17
C PHE A 73 13.07 -5.58 1.72
N ILE A 74 13.59 -6.39 0.78
CA ILE A 74 13.57 -6.06 -0.65
C ILE A 74 12.11 -5.97 -1.14
N GLY A 75 11.25 -6.93 -0.76
CA GLY A 75 9.82 -6.89 -1.07
C GLY A 75 9.15 -5.62 -0.55
N TRP A 76 9.46 -5.23 0.69
CA TRP A 76 8.99 -3.99 1.31
C TRP A 76 9.42 -2.75 0.51
N LEU A 77 10.71 -2.65 0.16
CA LEU A 77 11.24 -1.53 -0.64
C LEU A 77 10.60 -1.45 -2.03
N ILE A 78 10.49 -2.57 -2.74
CA ILE A 78 9.87 -2.62 -4.08
C ILE A 78 8.40 -2.22 -3.99
N GLY A 79 7.66 -2.75 -3.00
CA GLY A 79 6.26 -2.42 -2.77
C GLY A 79 6.06 -0.92 -2.52
N MET A 80 6.86 -0.33 -1.63
CA MET A 80 6.82 1.10 -1.33
C MET A 80 7.14 1.94 -2.57
N ALA A 81 8.14 1.56 -3.36
CA ALA A 81 8.49 2.26 -4.60
C ALA A 81 7.35 2.23 -5.62
N ILE A 82 6.70 1.06 -5.82
CA ILE A 82 5.53 0.92 -6.70
C ILE A 82 4.36 1.77 -6.19
N ASN A 83 4.09 1.75 -4.89
CA ASN A 83 3.01 2.52 -4.27
C ASN A 83 3.21 4.03 -4.52
N ILE A 84 4.38 4.56 -4.19
CA ILE A 84 4.72 5.98 -4.36
C ILE A 84 4.70 6.39 -5.83
N HIS A 85 5.28 5.57 -6.71
CA HIS A 85 5.30 5.84 -8.14
C HIS A 85 3.88 5.87 -8.74
N SER A 86 3.04 4.91 -8.34
CA SER A 86 1.65 4.84 -8.82
C SER A 86 0.82 6.00 -8.28
N ASP A 87 0.97 6.36 -7.01
CA ASP A 87 0.33 7.54 -6.43
C ASP A 87 0.80 8.84 -7.10
N HIS A 88 2.08 8.93 -7.49
CA HIS A 88 2.59 10.04 -8.27
C HIS A 88 1.92 10.14 -9.65
N ILE A 89 1.74 9.02 -10.36
CA ILE A 89 0.99 8.98 -11.63
C ILE A 89 -0.45 9.48 -11.40
N LEU A 90 -1.16 8.92 -10.41
CA LEU A 90 -2.56 9.27 -10.13
C LEU A 90 -2.76 10.77 -9.85
N ARG A 91 -1.86 11.37 -9.06
CA ARG A 91 -1.90 12.80 -8.74
C ARG A 91 -1.64 13.70 -9.94
N ASN A 92 -0.85 13.23 -10.91
CA ASN A 92 -0.48 13.96 -12.11
C ASN A 92 -1.32 13.60 -13.34
N LEU A 93 -2.37 12.79 -13.19
CA LEU A 93 -3.32 12.52 -14.28
C LEU A 93 -3.96 13.80 -14.82
N ARG A 94 -4.12 14.80 -13.95
CA ARG A 94 -4.76 16.07 -14.29
C ARG A 94 -3.77 17.22 -14.23
N LYS A 95 -3.78 18.04 -15.26
CA LYS A 95 -3.15 19.37 -15.22
C LYS A 95 -4.02 20.31 -14.37
N PRO A 96 -3.43 21.35 -13.74
CA PRO A 96 -4.21 22.35 -13.02
C PRO A 96 -5.33 22.93 -13.91
N GLY A 97 -6.58 22.86 -13.44
CA GLY A 97 -7.76 23.33 -14.18
C GLY A 97 -8.47 22.28 -15.04
N GLU A 98 -7.92 21.07 -15.23
CA GLU A 98 -8.64 19.99 -15.91
C GLU A 98 -9.63 19.29 -14.99
N THR A 99 -10.88 19.15 -15.47
CA THR A 99 -11.94 18.40 -14.81
C THR A 99 -12.15 17.03 -15.48
N GLY A 100 -12.76 16.10 -14.76
CA GLY A 100 -13.04 14.75 -15.27
C GLY A 100 -11.97 13.71 -14.91
N TYR A 101 -12.36 12.45 -15.02
CA TYR A 101 -11.47 11.32 -14.74
C TYR A 101 -10.69 10.92 -15.99
N LYS A 102 -9.48 10.39 -15.83
CA LYS A 102 -8.64 9.86 -16.92
C LYS A 102 -8.15 8.46 -16.58
N ILE A 103 -7.87 7.67 -17.61
CA ILE A 103 -7.29 6.33 -17.48
C ILE A 103 -5.82 6.48 -17.09
N PRO A 104 -5.36 5.88 -15.97
CA PRO A 104 -3.95 5.91 -15.62
C PRO A 104 -3.11 5.04 -16.57
N ARG A 105 -1.95 5.58 -16.97
CA ARG A 105 -0.97 4.93 -17.85
C ARG A 105 0.43 5.08 -17.25
N GLY A 106 1.32 4.16 -17.61
CA GLY A 106 2.70 4.08 -17.13
C GLY A 106 2.89 3.14 -15.94
N GLY A 107 4.10 2.57 -15.84
CA GLY A 107 4.49 1.68 -14.75
C GLY A 107 3.55 0.49 -14.57
N MET A 108 3.20 0.19 -13.32
CA MET A 108 2.34 -0.94 -12.99
C MET A 108 0.89 -0.79 -13.47
N PHE A 109 0.45 0.43 -13.84
CA PHE A 109 -0.89 0.61 -14.40
C PHE A 109 -1.08 -0.07 -15.75
N GLU A 110 -0.02 -0.42 -16.48
CA GLU A 110 -0.16 -1.20 -17.72
C GLU A 110 -0.61 -2.64 -17.48
N TYR A 111 -0.43 -3.17 -16.27
CA TYR A 111 -0.81 -4.53 -15.92
C TYR A 111 -2.06 -4.59 -15.05
N VAL A 112 -2.23 -3.64 -14.13
CA VAL A 112 -3.30 -3.66 -13.13
C VAL A 112 -3.97 -2.31 -12.94
N SER A 113 -5.27 -2.30 -12.61
CA SER A 113 -6.02 -1.08 -12.31
C SER A 113 -5.65 -0.46 -10.97
N GLY A 114 -5.39 -1.29 -9.97
CA GLY A 114 -5.00 -0.90 -8.61
C GLY A 114 -3.49 -0.92 -8.40
N ALA A 115 -2.70 -0.28 -9.25
CA ALA A 115 -1.23 -0.35 -9.18
C ALA A 115 -0.64 0.12 -7.83
N ASN A 116 -1.18 1.20 -7.25
CA ASN A 116 -0.76 1.66 -5.93
C ASN A 116 -1.14 0.66 -4.82
N PHE A 117 -2.32 0.04 -4.94
CA PHE A 117 -2.78 -1.00 -4.02
C PHE A 117 -1.91 -2.26 -4.10
N PHE A 118 -1.51 -2.68 -5.30
CA PHE A 118 -0.55 -3.77 -5.48
C PHE A 118 0.76 -3.50 -4.76
N GLY A 119 1.32 -2.29 -4.94
CA GLY A 119 2.54 -1.86 -4.26
C GLY A 119 2.40 -1.96 -2.74
N GLU A 120 1.29 -1.45 -2.19
CA GLU A 120 1.03 -1.47 -0.74
C GLU A 120 0.84 -2.90 -0.20
N ILE A 121 0.17 -3.78 -0.96
CA ILE A 121 0.04 -5.20 -0.60
C ILE A 121 1.42 -5.87 -0.57
N LEU A 122 2.21 -5.72 -1.63
CA LEU A 122 3.57 -6.28 -1.71
C LEU A 122 4.45 -5.75 -0.58
N GLU A 123 4.33 -4.46 -0.28
CA GLU A 123 5.05 -3.80 0.80
C GLU A 123 4.78 -4.50 2.14
N TRP A 124 3.51 -4.70 2.50
CA TRP A 124 3.16 -5.28 3.79
C TRP A 124 3.40 -6.79 3.88
N PHE A 125 3.30 -7.53 2.77
CA PHE A 125 3.75 -8.93 2.76
C PHE A 125 5.27 -9.04 2.92
N GLY A 126 6.04 -8.16 2.27
CA GLY A 126 7.48 -8.06 2.50
C GLY A 126 7.81 -7.72 3.95
N PHE A 127 7.09 -6.77 4.53
CA PHE A 127 7.21 -6.41 5.95
C PHE A 127 6.90 -7.60 6.87
N ALA A 128 5.81 -8.32 6.61
CA ALA A 128 5.43 -9.50 7.39
C ALA A 128 6.48 -10.61 7.32
N LEU A 129 7.07 -10.83 6.12
CA LEU A 129 8.15 -11.79 5.94
C LEU A 129 9.44 -11.38 6.67
N ALA A 130 9.76 -10.08 6.68
CA ALA A 130 10.94 -9.58 7.39
C ALA A 130 10.77 -9.59 8.92
N CYS A 131 9.54 -9.36 9.39
CA CYS A 131 9.18 -9.38 10.81
C CYS A 131 8.99 -10.79 11.34
N CYS A 132 8.47 -11.73 10.55
CA CYS A 132 8.06 -13.06 11.00
C CYS A 132 7.19 -13.05 12.27
N THR A 133 6.29 -12.07 12.41
CA THR A 133 5.36 -11.99 13.55
C THR A 133 3.91 -12.21 13.12
N LEU A 134 3.08 -12.69 14.04
CA LEU A 134 1.66 -12.90 13.77
C LEU A 134 0.94 -11.57 13.49
N GLU A 135 1.29 -10.51 14.21
CA GLU A 135 0.66 -9.19 14.06
C GLU A 135 0.94 -8.59 12.68
N SER A 136 2.17 -8.74 12.18
CA SER A 136 2.55 -8.24 10.85
C SER A 136 1.90 -9.03 9.72
N LEU A 137 1.77 -10.35 9.85
CA LEU A 137 1.02 -11.17 8.90
C LEU A 137 -0.48 -10.83 8.91
N ALA A 138 -1.08 -10.66 10.09
CA ALA A 138 -2.48 -10.26 10.22
C ALA A 138 -2.74 -8.91 9.54
N PHE A 139 -1.82 -7.95 9.71
CA PHE A 139 -1.90 -6.67 9.03
C PHE A 139 -1.78 -6.81 7.50
N ALA A 140 -0.83 -7.58 6.99
CA ALA A 140 -0.67 -7.82 5.56
C ALA A 140 -1.93 -8.44 4.92
N LEU A 141 -2.52 -9.44 5.58
CA LEU A 141 -3.78 -10.07 5.15
C LEU A 141 -4.95 -9.08 5.18
N CYS A 142 -5.07 -8.29 6.25
CA CYS A 142 -6.11 -7.26 6.35
C CYS A 142 -6.00 -6.27 5.19
N THR A 143 -4.79 -5.77 4.91
CA THR A 143 -4.52 -4.87 3.79
C THR A 143 -4.85 -5.51 2.45
N LEU A 144 -4.48 -6.78 2.23
CA LEU A 144 -4.84 -7.53 1.03
C LEU A 144 -6.34 -7.51 0.77
N PHE A 145 -7.16 -7.88 1.76
CA PHE A 145 -8.60 -7.98 1.56
C PHE A 145 -9.26 -6.61 1.35
N ILE A 146 -8.89 -5.61 2.15
CA ILE A 146 -9.44 -4.26 2.05
C ILE A 146 -9.08 -3.63 0.69
N LEU A 147 -7.80 -3.66 0.32
CA LEU A 147 -7.33 -3.01 -0.90
C LEU A 147 -7.74 -3.77 -2.15
N SER A 148 -7.80 -5.11 -2.13
CA SER A 148 -8.30 -5.88 -3.28
C SER A 148 -9.77 -5.63 -3.54
N SER A 149 -10.60 -5.52 -2.49
CA SER A 149 -12.02 -5.16 -2.63
C SER A 149 -12.18 -3.76 -3.26
N ARG A 150 -11.38 -2.80 -2.81
CA ARG A 150 -11.36 -1.44 -3.36
C ARG A 150 -10.85 -1.42 -4.81
N ALA A 151 -9.79 -2.17 -5.11
CA ALA A 151 -9.24 -2.30 -6.45
C ALA A 151 -10.29 -2.85 -7.42
N LYS A 152 -11.09 -3.84 -7.00
CA LYS A 152 -12.17 -4.41 -7.79
C LYS A 152 -13.23 -3.37 -8.13
N GLN A 153 -13.65 -2.56 -7.15
CA GLN A 153 -14.59 -1.46 -7.38
C GLN A 153 -14.04 -0.44 -8.37
N HIS A 154 -12.75 -0.08 -8.24
CA HIS A 154 -12.09 0.83 -9.19
C HIS A 154 -12.03 0.24 -10.60
N HIS A 155 -11.67 -1.04 -10.73
CA HIS A 155 -11.60 -1.74 -12.01
C HIS A 155 -12.95 -1.78 -12.72
N GLN A 156 -14.02 -2.15 -11.99
CA GLN A 156 -15.39 -2.15 -12.52
C GLN A 156 -15.82 -0.75 -12.95
N TRP A 157 -15.57 0.25 -12.10
CA TRP A 157 -15.89 1.63 -12.41
C TRP A 157 -15.16 2.13 -13.67
N TYR A 158 -13.89 1.76 -13.87
CA TYR A 158 -13.15 2.11 -15.08
C TYR A 158 -13.74 1.46 -16.34
N LEU A 159 -14.13 0.19 -16.28
CA LEU A 159 -14.76 -0.53 -17.39
C LEU A 159 -16.12 0.07 -17.76
N GLU A 160 -16.90 0.51 -16.78
CA GLU A 160 -18.20 1.16 -17.01
C GLU A 160 -18.06 2.59 -17.51
N LYS A 161 -17.00 3.30 -17.08
CA LYS A 161 -16.83 4.72 -17.37
C LYS A 161 -16.15 5.00 -18.70
N PHE A 162 -15.21 4.15 -19.12
CA PHE A 162 -14.37 4.38 -20.29
C PHE A 162 -14.52 3.24 -21.30
N GLU A 163 -15.03 3.57 -22.49
CA GLU A 163 -15.15 2.61 -23.59
C GLU A 163 -13.78 2.12 -24.08
N ASP A 164 -12.75 2.97 -23.98
CA ASP A 164 -11.36 2.71 -24.38
C ASP A 164 -10.49 2.11 -23.27
N TYR A 165 -11.08 1.65 -22.16
CA TYR A 165 -10.31 1.03 -21.08
C TYR A 165 -9.63 -0.27 -21.52
N PRO A 166 -8.33 -0.46 -21.22
CA PRO A 166 -7.62 -1.70 -21.59
C PRO A 166 -8.20 -2.92 -20.85
N LYS A 167 -8.90 -3.78 -21.59
CA LYS A 167 -9.60 -4.97 -21.04
C LYS A 167 -8.66 -6.08 -20.54
N ASP A 168 -7.40 -6.06 -20.97
CA ASP A 168 -6.40 -7.03 -20.54
C ASP A 168 -5.85 -6.75 -19.14
N ARG A 169 -6.04 -5.52 -18.62
CA ARG A 169 -5.63 -5.15 -17.26
C ARG A 169 -6.33 -6.03 -16.24
N LYS A 170 -5.58 -6.44 -15.22
CA LYS A 170 -6.11 -7.12 -14.05
C LYS A 170 -6.48 -6.10 -12.96
N ILE A 171 -7.10 -6.56 -11.90
CA ILE A 171 -7.59 -5.72 -10.80
C ILE A 171 -6.41 -5.23 -9.96
N VAL A 172 -5.57 -6.14 -9.43
CA VAL A 172 -4.50 -5.80 -8.48
C VAL A 172 -3.29 -6.74 -8.53
N ILE A 173 -3.43 -8.03 -8.81
CA ILE A 173 -2.34 -8.99 -9.01
C ILE A 173 -2.07 -9.14 -10.52
N PRO A 174 -0.90 -8.73 -11.01
CA PRO A 174 -0.55 -8.83 -12.42
C PRO A 174 -0.76 -10.25 -12.97
N PHE A 175 -1.36 -10.34 -14.16
CA PHE A 175 -1.63 -11.58 -14.89
C PHE A 175 -2.57 -12.59 -14.20
N LEU A 176 -3.00 -12.35 -12.96
CA LEU A 176 -3.81 -13.28 -12.17
C LEU A 176 -5.17 -12.71 -11.77
N TYR A 177 -5.19 -11.61 -11.00
CA TYR A 177 -6.42 -11.08 -10.40
C TYR A 177 -6.52 -9.58 -10.52
#